data_AF-A0A093Y1I7-F1
#
_entry.id   AF-A0A093Y1I7-F1
#
_cell.length_a   1.000
_cell.length_b   1.000
_cell.length_c   1.000
_cell.angle_alpha   90.00
_cell.angle_beta   90.00
_cell.angle_gamma   90.00
#
_symmetry.space_group_name_H-M   'P 1'
#
loop_
_entity.id
_entity.type
_entity.pdbx_description
1 polymer ?
#
loop_
_entity_poly.entity_id
_entity_poly.type
_entity_poly.pdbx_seq_one_letter_code
_entity_poly.pdbx_strand_id
1 'polypeptide(L)'
;WQVFVFNKGYDYKNSISNGAMFNIASRLAVYTGNATYAKWAEKTWDWVESVGLINEKGDVFDGSSDLLNCTELDHTQWSYNAGIWLHGAANMYKFTNNSEKWLERSTRILDKTTTQFFWKDTGIMYEPCEASPGEPLCNIDQMSFKAYLSRWLGATTRLIPELAPKIMPLLTTSALAAARQCMPGAVGAACGLRWYEGSTDGREGVGQQMSAMDVMGALLVTGARDLVTNKTGGTSLGDYGDSVDTAAKIRGEIEVTTAGRAAAGMLTAAMCGLVALAVWFMVGPDGLWLPLSLLPSLVSATCYCENAGQIVECGMDSSPCSGSKSDSGVSLCCVPGDTCGADSICHFTRRVENASGFYLGGCTDPTFQDPLCPGQCSESLTSDIVYNPSTNLWSCCGYPNGTKSCQDPTSDTFLAISPDKFPGTAIPSSTPSSSSSSSSSSTPLSTTPSTSTNSPSSASTPPFPEQSITTLPPPSQEKSTGLSTGVQVGIGVACAVAAIAIAGVVFLLMRRRKSYEKGTQMPQELDTEKYRDQYRVPNRPELDGTMIPAELSSARKVSELDA
;
A
#
# COMPACT_ATOMS: atom_id res chain seq x y z
N TRP A 1 -12.55 1.93 -4.62
CA TRP A 1 -11.13 1.55 -4.66
C TRP A 1 -10.90 0.33 -3.78
N GLN A 2 -11.33 0.38 -2.52
CA GLN A 2 -11.23 -0.76 -1.62
C GLN A 2 -12.37 -1.77 -1.80
N VAL A 3 -12.10 -3.04 -1.49
CA VAL A 3 -13.12 -4.11 -1.43
C VAL A 3 -13.87 -4.09 -0.10
N PHE A 4 -13.16 -3.90 1.01
CA PHE A 4 -13.73 -3.93 2.36
C PHE A 4 -14.13 -2.55 2.85
N VAL A 5 -15.32 -2.45 3.45
CA VAL A 5 -15.94 -1.19 3.92
C VAL A 5 -15.12 -0.43 4.97
N PHE A 6 -14.29 -1.14 5.74
CA PHE A 6 -13.49 -0.57 6.81
C PHE A 6 -12.13 -0.04 6.34
N ASN A 7 -11.73 -0.29 5.09
CA ASN A 7 -10.47 0.21 4.57
C ASN A 7 -10.59 1.69 4.21
N LYS A 8 -9.54 2.47 4.50
CA LYS A 8 -9.41 3.85 4.04
C LYS A 8 -9.48 3.91 2.52
N GLY A 9 -10.31 4.80 1.97
CA GLY A 9 -10.54 4.94 0.53
C GLY A 9 -11.62 3.99 -0.03
N TYR A 10 -12.45 3.38 0.83
CA TYR A 10 -13.64 2.66 0.37
C TYR A 10 -14.65 3.57 -0.36
N ASP A 11 -14.78 4.80 0.14
CA ASP A 11 -15.56 5.89 -0.45
C ASP A 11 -14.99 6.40 -1.78
N TYR A 12 -13.69 6.22 -2.00
CA TYR A 12 -13.03 6.67 -3.23
C TYR A 12 -13.32 5.74 -4.41
N LYS A 13 -14.10 6.20 -5.39
CA LYS A 13 -14.36 5.50 -6.66
C LYS A 13 -13.37 6.00 -7.71
N ASN A 14 -12.38 5.16 -8.01
CA ASN A 14 -11.28 5.52 -8.89
C ASN A 14 -11.33 4.81 -10.24
N SER A 15 -10.66 5.42 -11.22
CA SER A 15 -10.57 4.95 -12.60
C SER A 15 -9.83 3.63 -12.71
N ILE A 16 -8.83 3.36 -11.87
CA ILE A 16 -8.07 2.11 -11.97
C ILE A 16 -8.89 0.88 -11.56
N SER A 17 -9.68 0.95 -10.48
CA SER A 17 -10.49 -0.20 -10.04
C SER A 17 -11.57 -0.54 -11.08
N ASN A 18 -12.22 0.49 -11.61
CA ASN A 18 -13.23 0.33 -12.67
C ASN A 18 -12.59 -0.07 -14.00
N GLY A 19 -11.40 0.46 -14.31
CA GLY A 19 -10.63 0.11 -15.49
C GLY A 19 -10.19 -1.36 -15.48
N ALA A 20 -9.80 -1.89 -14.31
CA ALA A 20 -9.48 -3.31 -14.16
C ALA A 20 -10.71 -4.20 -14.41
N MET A 21 -11.87 -3.84 -13.84
CA MET A 21 -13.14 -4.54 -14.11
C MET A 21 -13.50 -4.49 -15.60
N PHE A 22 -13.44 -3.30 -16.21
CA PHE A 22 -13.70 -3.10 -17.64
C PHE A 22 -12.76 -3.93 -18.51
N ASN A 23 -11.45 -3.88 -18.24
CA ASN A 23 -10.44 -4.57 -19.03
C ASN A 23 -10.57 -6.09 -18.94
N ILE A 24 -10.85 -6.63 -17.75
CA ILE A 24 -11.13 -8.06 -17.56
C ILE A 24 -12.41 -8.45 -18.31
N ALA A 25 -13.49 -7.69 -18.14
CA ALA A 25 -14.76 -7.96 -18.80
C ALA A 25 -14.63 -7.94 -20.34
N SER A 26 -13.98 -6.93 -20.93
CA SER A 26 -13.78 -6.84 -22.38
C SER A 26 -12.93 -8.00 -22.91
N ARG A 27 -11.87 -8.39 -22.18
CA ARG A 27 -11.00 -9.50 -22.58
C ARG A 27 -11.70 -10.85 -22.45
N LEU A 28 -12.50 -11.05 -21.40
CA LEU A 28 -13.33 -12.25 -21.25
C LEU A 28 -14.38 -12.33 -22.36
N ALA A 29 -14.98 -11.20 -22.77
CA ALA A 29 -15.89 -11.17 -23.91
C ALA A 29 -15.20 -11.68 -25.19
N VAL A 30 -14.01 -11.16 -25.52
CA VAL A 30 -13.22 -11.62 -26.68
C VAL A 30 -12.83 -13.09 -26.54
N TYR A 31 -12.31 -13.49 -25.39
CA TYR A 31 -11.78 -14.85 -25.19
C TYR A 31 -12.87 -15.92 -25.22
N THR A 32 -14.02 -15.64 -24.59
CA THR A 32 -15.09 -16.63 -24.41
C THR A 32 -16.18 -16.54 -25.47
N GLY A 33 -16.35 -15.37 -26.10
CA GLY A 33 -17.51 -15.03 -26.93
C GLY A 33 -18.79 -14.73 -26.13
N ASN A 34 -18.74 -14.69 -24.80
CA ASN A 34 -19.92 -14.50 -23.96
C ASN A 34 -20.28 -13.01 -23.83
N ALA A 35 -21.44 -12.64 -24.38
CA ALA A 35 -21.94 -11.27 -24.38
C ALA A 35 -22.24 -10.69 -22.99
N THR A 36 -22.36 -11.51 -21.95
CA THR A 36 -22.58 -11.04 -20.57
C THR A 36 -21.40 -10.20 -20.08
N TYR A 37 -20.16 -10.61 -20.41
CA TYR A 37 -18.99 -9.83 -20.07
C TYR A 37 -18.95 -8.51 -20.83
N ALA A 38 -19.31 -8.50 -22.12
CA ALA A 38 -19.43 -7.28 -22.90
C ALA A 38 -20.47 -6.30 -22.34
N LYS A 39 -21.61 -6.81 -21.83
CA LYS A 39 -22.61 -5.98 -21.15
C LYS A 39 -22.05 -5.30 -19.90
N TRP A 40 -21.25 -6.00 -19.10
CA TRP A 40 -20.57 -5.40 -17.95
C TRP A 40 -19.50 -4.39 -18.37
N ALA A 41 -18.78 -4.64 -19.45
CA ALA A 41 -17.82 -3.70 -20.00
C ALA A 41 -18.52 -2.40 -20.46
N GLU A 42 -19.60 -2.49 -21.24
CA GLU A 42 -20.42 -1.33 -21.66
C GLU A 42 -20.95 -0.56 -20.44
N LYS A 43 -21.54 -1.26 -19.47
CA LYS A 43 -22.07 -0.63 -18.24
C LYS A 43 -20.99 0.12 -17.45
N THR A 44 -19.79 -0.45 -17.37
CA THR A 44 -18.67 0.16 -16.64
C THR A 44 -18.18 1.41 -17.37
N TRP A 45 -18.09 1.36 -18.71
CA TRP A 45 -17.74 2.51 -19.53
C TRP A 45 -18.77 3.64 -19.40
N ASP A 46 -20.05 3.32 -19.57
CA ASP A 46 -21.13 4.32 -19.52
C ASP A 46 -21.18 5.00 -18.14
N TRP A 47 -20.89 4.25 -17.06
CA TRP A 47 -20.77 4.85 -15.73
C TRP A 47 -19.60 5.84 -15.64
N VAL A 48 -18.38 5.48 -16.07
CA VAL A 48 -17.22 6.39 -15.97
C VAL A 48 -17.34 7.64 -16.86
N GLU A 49 -18.01 7.53 -18.02
CA GLU A 49 -18.35 8.69 -18.83
C GLU A 49 -19.42 9.56 -18.12
N SER A 50 -20.44 8.95 -17.52
CA SER A 50 -21.53 9.70 -16.86
C SER A 50 -21.05 10.53 -15.66
N VAL A 51 -20.04 10.07 -14.93
CA VAL A 51 -19.46 10.81 -13.80
C VAL A 51 -18.31 11.73 -14.23
N GLY A 52 -17.92 11.71 -15.52
CA GLY A 52 -16.90 12.58 -16.08
C GLY A 52 -15.44 12.15 -15.81
N LEU A 53 -15.21 10.96 -15.24
CA LEU A 53 -13.85 10.42 -15.08
C LEU A 53 -13.18 10.13 -16.43
N ILE A 54 -13.97 9.78 -17.44
CA ILE A 54 -13.58 9.82 -18.85
C ILE A 54 -14.46 10.84 -19.55
N ASN A 55 -13.86 11.73 -20.34
CA ASN A 55 -14.61 12.76 -21.06
C ASN A 55 -14.44 12.63 -22.59
N GLU A 56 -15.17 13.47 -23.34
CA GLU A 56 -15.14 13.49 -24.80
C GLU A 56 -13.76 13.85 -25.40
N LYS A 57 -12.89 14.52 -24.63
CA LYS A 57 -11.51 14.84 -25.01
C LYS A 57 -10.55 13.67 -24.81
N GLY A 58 -11.02 12.58 -24.20
CA GLY A 58 -10.21 11.41 -23.87
C GLY A 58 -9.38 11.55 -22.60
N ASP A 59 -9.61 12.58 -21.77
CA ASP A 59 -9.01 12.65 -20.43
C ASP A 59 -9.44 11.43 -19.61
N VAL A 60 -8.53 10.90 -18.79
CA VAL A 60 -8.83 9.83 -17.82
C VAL A 60 -8.33 10.25 -16.45
N PHE A 61 -9.23 10.81 -15.64
CA PHE A 61 -8.95 11.34 -14.30
C PHE A 61 -8.85 10.23 -13.26
N ASP A 62 -8.27 10.50 -12.09
CA ASP A 62 -7.92 9.44 -11.14
C ASP A 62 -9.14 8.87 -10.42
N GLY A 63 -10.06 9.71 -9.95
CA GLY A 63 -11.21 9.25 -9.20
C GLY A 63 -12.04 10.36 -8.58
N SER A 64 -13.00 9.95 -7.75
CA SER A 64 -13.85 10.84 -6.98
C SER A 64 -14.36 10.14 -5.71
N SER A 65 -14.80 10.91 -4.71
CA SER A 65 -15.44 10.36 -3.50
C SER A 65 -16.95 10.18 -3.71
N ASP A 66 -17.47 9.01 -3.32
CA ASP A 66 -18.91 8.74 -3.34
C ASP A 66 -19.69 9.55 -2.30
N LEU A 67 -19.03 10.07 -1.26
CA LEU A 67 -19.63 10.98 -0.28
C LEU A 67 -20.09 12.30 -0.91
N LEU A 68 -19.50 12.66 -2.06
CA LEU A 68 -19.82 13.85 -2.84
C LEU A 68 -20.61 13.48 -4.10
N ASN A 69 -21.26 12.32 -4.15
CA ASN A 69 -21.95 11.80 -5.35
C ASN A 69 -21.05 11.79 -6.60
N CYS A 70 -19.74 11.63 -6.40
CA CYS A 70 -18.74 11.70 -7.45
C CYS A 70 -18.68 13.03 -8.23
N THR A 71 -19.13 14.16 -7.65
CA THR A 71 -19.21 15.44 -8.38
C THR A 71 -17.89 16.22 -8.44
N GLU A 72 -16.95 15.92 -7.55
CA GLU A 72 -15.62 16.56 -7.52
C GLU A 72 -14.56 15.54 -7.92
N LEU A 73 -13.86 15.79 -9.03
CA LEU A 73 -12.91 14.85 -9.61
C LEU A 73 -11.47 15.18 -9.19
N ASP A 74 -10.72 14.16 -8.82
CA ASP A 74 -9.26 14.23 -8.82
C ASP A 74 -8.76 14.19 -10.27
N HIS A 75 -8.39 15.36 -10.78
CA HIS A 75 -7.95 15.54 -12.16
C HIS A 75 -6.52 15.05 -12.43
N THR A 76 -5.86 14.40 -11.45
CA THR A 76 -4.58 13.74 -11.68
C THR A 76 -4.74 12.69 -12.77
N GLN A 77 -3.84 12.70 -13.74
CA GLN A 77 -3.85 11.76 -14.85
C GLN A 77 -2.62 10.87 -14.75
N TRP A 78 -2.84 9.56 -14.79
CA TRP A 78 -1.77 8.57 -14.71
C TRP A 78 -1.75 7.71 -15.97
N SER A 79 -0.56 7.37 -16.45
CA SER A 79 -0.43 6.71 -17.75
C SER A 79 -1.13 5.33 -17.80
N TYR A 80 -1.08 4.59 -16.69
CA TYR A 80 -1.73 3.30 -16.56
C TYR A 80 -3.27 3.37 -16.60
N ASN A 81 -3.87 4.47 -16.14
CA ASN A 81 -5.31 4.69 -16.26
C ASN A 81 -5.66 4.83 -17.75
N ALA A 82 -4.94 5.69 -18.49
CA ALA A 82 -5.18 5.83 -19.92
C ALA A 82 -4.97 4.50 -20.68
N GLY A 83 -3.89 3.78 -20.37
CA GLY A 83 -3.57 2.51 -21.02
C GLY A 83 -4.58 1.39 -20.76
N ILE A 84 -5.10 1.23 -19.54
CA ILE A 84 -6.02 0.15 -19.20
C ILE A 84 -7.38 0.33 -19.90
N TRP A 85 -7.85 1.58 -19.99
CA TRP A 85 -9.08 1.95 -20.67
C TRP A 85 -8.94 1.86 -22.20
N LEU A 86 -7.81 2.31 -22.75
CA LEU A 86 -7.51 2.13 -24.19
C LEU A 86 -7.51 0.65 -24.58
N HIS A 87 -6.81 -0.19 -23.82
CA HIS A 87 -6.73 -1.61 -24.11
C HIS A 87 -8.09 -2.32 -23.96
N GLY A 88 -8.89 -1.93 -22.97
CA GLY A 88 -10.24 -2.49 -22.81
C GLY A 88 -11.16 -2.09 -23.98
N ALA A 89 -11.11 -0.82 -24.40
CA ALA A 89 -11.85 -0.32 -25.57
C ALA A 89 -11.44 -1.05 -26.85
N ALA A 90 -10.14 -1.33 -27.02
CA ALA A 90 -9.63 -2.09 -28.16
C ALA A 90 -10.13 -3.55 -28.18
N ASN A 91 -10.30 -4.18 -27.00
CA ASN A 91 -10.92 -5.50 -26.92
C ASN A 91 -12.41 -5.42 -27.27
N MET A 92 -13.12 -4.39 -26.84
CA MET A 92 -14.53 -4.18 -27.20
C MET A 92 -14.70 -3.90 -28.71
N TYR A 93 -13.79 -3.14 -29.33
CA TYR A 93 -13.74 -2.97 -30.78
C TYR A 93 -13.68 -4.33 -31.49
N LYS A 94 -12.74 -5.19 -31.08
CA LYS A 94 -12.63 -6.56 -31.63
C LYS A 94 -13.89 -7.40 -31.37
N PHE A 95 -14.44 -7.38 -30.16
CA PHE A 95 -15.63 -8.16 -29.81
C PHE A 95 -16.88 -7.73 -30.58
N THR A 96 -17.02 -6.43 -30.84
CA THR A 96 -18.18 -5.84 -31.52
C THR A 96 -18.04 -5.79 -33.05
N ASN A 97 -17.16 -6.63 -33.61
CA ASN A 97 -16.88 -6.68 -35.05
C ASN A 97 -16.48 -5.31 -35.62
N ASN A 98 -15.48 -4.68 -35.01
CA ASN A 98 -14.88 -3.43 -35.48
C ASN A 98 -15.85 -2.25 -35.50
N SER A 99 -16.67 -2.11 -34.46
CA SER A 99 -17.65 -1.01 -34.41
C SER A 99 -16.99 0.38 -34.30
N GLU A 100 -17.53 1.34 -35.03
CA GLU A 100 -17.06 2.73 -35.06
C GLU A 100 -17.05 3.37 -33.66
N LYS A 101 -18.07 3.10 -32.84
CA LYS A 101 -18.18 3.54 -31.44
C LYS A 101 -16.91 3.24 -30.64
N TRP A 102 -16.41 2.01 -30.73
CA TRP A 102 -15.25 1.58 -29.96
C TRP A 102 -13.93 2.06 -30.58
N LEU A 103 -13.88 2.23 -31.91
CA LEU A 103 -12.76 2.87 -32.58
C LEU A 103 -12.60 4.33 -32.16
N GLU A 104 -13.69 5.10 -32.13
CA GLU A 104 -13.69 6.50 -31.71
C GLU A 104 -13.23 6.65 -30.26
N ARG A 105 -13.78 5.82 -29.36
CA ARG A 105 -13.39 5.76 -27.94
C ARG A 105 -11.90 5.45 -27.77
N SER A 106 -11.38 4.45 -28.48
CA SER A 106 -9.95 4.12 -28.46
C SER A 106 -9.09 5.25 -29.03
N THR A 107 -9.53 5.87 -30.13
CA THR A 107 -8.79 6.96 -30.78
C THR A 107 -8.69 8.18 -29.88
N ARG A 108 -9.79 8.63 -29.25
CA ARG A 108 -9.72 9.80 -28.35
C ARG A 108 -8.82 9.57 -27.14
N ILE A 109 -8.85 8.37 -26.54
CA ILE A 109 -7.96 8.05 -25.41
C ILE A 109 -6.51 8.04 -25.89
N LEU A 110 -6.22 7.44 -27.05
CA LEU A 110 -4.86 7.42 -27.60
C LEU A 110 -4.34 8.83 -27.91
N ASP A 111 -5.19 9.67 -28.52
CA ASP A 111 -4.87 11.07 -28.83
C ASP A 111 -4.51 11.82 -27.57
N LYS A 112 -5.35 11.71 -26.54
CA LYS A 112 -5.08 12.34 -25.25
C LYS A 112 -3.81 11.79 -24.61
N THR A 113 -3.64 10.47 -24.58
CA THR A 113 -2.47 9.78 -24.05
C THR A 113 -1.18 10.32 -24.66
N THR A 114 -1.17 10.53 -25.99
CA THR A 114 0.00 11.08 -26.70
C THR A 114 0.36 12.48 -26.21
N THR A 115 -0.64 13.31 -25.88
CA THR A 115 -0.38 14.68 -25.40
C THR A 115 -0.02 14.77 -23.91
N GLN A 116 -0.41 13.77 -23.11
CA GLN A 116 -0.24 13.81 -21.65
C GLN A 116 1.01 13.07 -21.16
N PHE A 117 1.37 11.97 -21.83
CA PHE A 117 2.40 11.05 -21.32
C PHE A 117 3.59 10.90 -22.26
N PHE A 118 3.66 11.70 -23.32
CA PHE A 118 4.81 11.76 -24.21
C PHE A 118 5.23 13.20 -24.41
N TRP A 119 6.52 13.47 -24.23
CA TRP A 119 7.08 14.80 -24.46
C TRP A 119 6.82 15.25 -25.90
N LYS A 120 6.24 16.45 -26.06
CA LYS A 120 5.81 16.96 -27.37
C LYS A 120 6.94 17.00 -28.42
N ASP A 121 8.14 17.37 -27.99
CA ASP A 121 9.26 17.59 -28.90
C ASP A 121 10.06 16.32 -29.20
N THR A 122 10.11 15.38 -28.24
CA THR A 122 10.94 14.19 -28.36
C THR A 122 10.13 12.91 -28.60
N GLY A 123 8.87 12.85 -28.19
CA GLY A 123 8.05 11.64 -28.22
C GLY A 123 8.44 10.61 -27.14
N ILE A 124 9.19 11.01 -26.11
CA ILE A 124 9.62 10.12 -25.02
C ILE A 124 8.53 10.03 -23.96
N MET A 125 8.19 8.81 -23.56
CA MET A 125 7.21 8.54 -22.51
C MET A 125 7.69 9.00 -21.12
N TYR A 126 6.81 9.62 -20.35
CA TYR A 126 7.07 10.07 -18.98
C TYR A 126 5.79 10.01 -18.12
N GLU A 127 5.95 9.88 -16.80
CA GLU A 127 4.88 10.14 -15.83
C GLU A 127 4.90 11.59 -15.34
N PRO A 128 3.74 12.19 -14.99
CA PRO A 128 3.69 13.54 -14.42
C PRO A 128 4.55 13.70 -13.16
N CYS A 129 4.66 12.64 -12.35
CA CYS A 129 5.54 12.63 -11.20
C CYS A 129 7.00 12.81 -11.60
N GLU A 130 7.46 12.34 -12.76
CA GLU A 130 8.87 12.40 -13.17
C GLU A 130 9.41 13.82 -13.38
N ALA A 131 8.54 14.80 -13.65
CA ALA A 131 8.94 16.12 -14.14
C ALA A 131 9.38 17.11 -13.04
N SER A 132 9.21 16.81 -11.74
CA SER A 132 9.60 17.74 -10.67
C SER A 132 11.10 17.64 -10.30
N PRO A 133 11.85 18.76 -10.26
CA PRO A 133 13.23 18.76 -9.78
C PRO A 133 13.31 18.57 -8.26
N GLY A 134 14.32 17.84 -7.76
CA GLY A 134 14.76 17.93 -6.35
C GLY A 134 14.22 16.92 -5.32
N GLU A 135 13.27 16.05 -5.64
CA GLU A 135 12.66 15.08 -4.68
C GLU A 135 12.59 13.64 -5.26
N PRO A 136 12.37 12.57 -4.47
CA PRO A 136 11.98 11.27 -5.01
C PRO A 136 10.53 11.37 -5.51
N LEU A 137 10.45 11.45 -6.83
CA LEU A 137 9.32 11.96 -7.59
C LEU A 137 8.07 11.10 -7.59
N CYS A 138 8.28 9.82 -7.82
CA CYS A 138 7.24 8.86 -8.03
C CYS A 138 7.28 7.90 -6.84
N ASN A 139 6.12 7.51 -6.33
CA ASN A 139 6.06 6.43 -5.36
C ASN A 139 6.33 5.08 -6.05
N ILE A 140 6.44 4.01 -5.25
CA ILE A 140 6.79 2.65 -5.74
C ILE A 140 5.83 2.18 -6.84
N ASP A 141 4.53 2.48 -6.72
CA ASP A 141 3.52 2.09 -7.70
C ASP A 141 3.73 2.83 -9.02
N GLN A 142 3.88 4.16 -8.95
CA GLN A 142 4.00 5.06 -10.09
C GLN A 142 5.23 4.74 -10.95
N MET A 143 6.31 4.22 -10.36
CA MET A 143 7.51 3.78 -11.09
C MET A 143 7.22 2.66 -12.11
N SER A 144 6.11 1.93 -11.97
CA SER A 144 5.72 0.82 -12.85
C SER A 144 4.69 1.20 -13.92
N PHE A 145 4.11 2.40 -13.87
CA PHE A 145 2.95 2.75 -14.72
C PHE A 145 3.28 2.73 -16.22
N LYS A 146 4.47 3.21 -16.60
CA LYS A 146 4.96 3.15 -17.99
C LYS A 146 5.10 1.72 -18.52
N ALA A 147 5.36 0.74 -17.65
CA ALA A 147 5.38 -0.66 -18.03
C ALA A 147 4.03 -1.10 -18.58
N TYR A 148 2.96 -0.80 -17.84
CA TYR A 148 1.60 -1.17 -18.21
C TYR A 148 1.14 -0.43 -19.47
N LEU A 149 1.37 0.88 -19.54
CA LEU A 149 1.04 1.67 -20.72
C LEU A 149 1.74 1.09 -21.97
N SER A 150 3.02 0.77 -21.88
CA SER A 150 3.79 0.22 -23.00
C SER A 150 3.21 -1.08 -23.55
N ARG A 151 2.92 -2.03 -22.66
CA ARG A 151 2.31 -3.32 -23.05
C ARG A 151 0.93 -3.15 -23.67
N TRP A 152 0.12 -2.28 -23.09
CA TRP A 152 -1.24 -2.03 -23.56
C TRP A 152 -1.29 -1.28 -24.87
N LEU A 153 -0.38 -0.33 -25.10
CA LEU A 153 -0.18 0.29 -26.40
C LEU A 153 0.23 -0.74 -27.45
N GLY A 154 1.24 -1.57 -27.16
CA GLY A 154 1.65 -2.68 -28.03
C GLY A 154 0.48 -3.60 -28.37
N ALA A 155 -0.25 -4.10 -27.37
CA ALA A 155 -1.43 -4.95 -27.58
C ALA A 155 -2.53 -4.26 -28.41
N THR A 156 -2.73 -2.95 -28.20
CA THR A 156 -3.71 -2.17 -28.97
C THR A 156 -3.38 -2.16 -30.46
N THR A 157 -2.10 -2.14 -30.86
CA THR A 157 -1.72 -2.24 -32.28
C THR A 157 -2.16 -3.55 -32.95
N ARG A 158 -2.34 -4.63 -32.18
CA ARG A 158 -2.83 -5.92 -32.69
C ARG A 158 -4.35 -5.99 -32.73
N LEU A 159 -5.01 -5.27 -31.82
CA LEU A 159 -6.47 -5.23 -31.73
C LEU A 159 -7.08 -4.21 -32.71
N ILE A 160 -6.39 -3.08 -32.92
CA ILE A 160 -6.77 -2.00 -33.84
C ILE A 160 -5.53 -1.63 -34.68
N PRO A 161 -5.27 -2.36 -35.80
CA PRO A 161 -4.12 -2.10 -36.66
C PRO A 161 -4.04 -0.68 -37.21
N GLU A 162 -5.19 0.00 -37.37
CA GLU A 162 -5.28 1.39 -37.81
C GLU A 162 -4.56 2.38 -36.87
N LEU A 163 -4.40 2.04 -35.58
CA LEU A 163 -3.71 2.88 -34.60
C LEU A 163 -2.20 2.59 -34.53
N ALA A 164 -1.73 1.51 -35.15
CA ALA A 164 -0.32 1.12 -35.10
C ALA A 164 0.65 2.21 -35.64
N PRO A 165 0.36 2.93 -36.75
CA PRO A 165 1.24 3.99 -37.25
C PRO A 165 1.46 5.13 -36.26
N LYS A 166 0.50 5.36 -35.34
CA LYS A 166 0.63 6.38 -34.28
C LYS A 166 1.35 5.83 -33.05
N ILE A 167 1.07 4.58 -32.67
CA ILE A 167 1.60 3.96 -31.45
C ILE A 167 3.08 3.54 -31.59
N MET A 168 3.43 2.86 -32.68
CA MET A 168 4.75 2.24 -32.81
C MET A 168 5.92 3.24 -32.78
N PRO A 169 5.84 4.43 -33.39
CA PRO A 169 6.89 5.44 -33.25
C PRO A 169 7.11 5.89 -31.80
N LEU A 170 6.03 6.10 -31.03
CA LEU A 170 6.10 6.52 -29.63
C LEU A 170 6.78 5.45 -28.75
N LEU A 171 6.42 4.18 -28.95
CA LEU A 171 7.06 3.05 -28.27
C LEU A 171 8.53 2.93 -28.65
N THR A 172 8.86 3.04 -29.95
CA THR A 172 10.23 2.92 -30.45
C THR A 172 11.13 4.00 -29.86
N THR A 173 10.69 5.25 -29.91
CA THR A 173 11.42 6.39 -29.34
C THR A 173 11.62 6.22 -27.83
N SER A 174 10.57 5.82 -27.11
CA SER A 174 10.64 5.63 -25.66
C SER A 174 11.54 4.46 -25.27
N ALA A 175 11.52 3.35 -26.01
CA ALA A 175 12.40 2.21 -25.79
C ALA A 175 13.87 2.54 -26.03
N LEU A 176 14.18 3.31 -27.08
CA LEU A 176 15.53 3.81 -27.33
C LEU A 176 16.02 4.72 -26.19
N ALA A 177 15.14 5.59 -25.68
CA ALA A 177 15.46 6.47 -24.56
C ALA A 177 15.67 5.66 -23.26
N ALA A 178 14.80 4.69 -22.98
CA ALA A 178 14.95 3.78 -21.84
C ALA A 178 16.27 3.01 -21.89
N ALA A 179 16.61 2.43 -23.05
CA ALA A 179 17.85 1.67 -23.24
C ALA A 179 19.10 2.52 -22.97
N ARG A 180 19.09 3.81 -23.32
CA ARG A 180 20.20 4.73 -23.04
C ARG A 180 20.42 5.01 -21.56
N GLN A 181 19.39 4.81 -20.72
CA GLN A 181 19.53 4.96 -19.27
C GLN A 181 19.98 3.69 -18.56
N CYS A 182 20.03 2.55 -19.27
CA CYS A 182 20.46 1.30 -18.70
C CYS A 182 22.00 1.26 -18.61
N MET A 183 22.53 1.35 -17.40
CA MET A 183 23.96 1.31 -17.09
C MET A 183 24.32 -0.03 -16.42
N PRO A 184 25.59 -0.46 -16.38
CA PRO A 184 25.99 -1.63 -15.60
C PRO A 184 25.51 -1.51 -14.14
N GLY A 185 24.69 -2.46 -13.70
CA GLY A 185 24.14 -2.54 -12.34
C GLY A 185 24.70 -3.74 -11.58
N ALA A 186 24.18 -4.01 -10.38
CA ALA A 186 24.63 -5.13 -9.54
C ALA A 186 24.49 -6.51 -10.22
N VAL A 187 23.47 -6.67 -11.08
CA VAL A 187 23.31 -7.82 -11.97
C VAL A 187 22.91 -7.28 -13.35
N GLY A 188 23.81 -7.38 -14.33
CA GLY A 188 23.54 -6.98 -15.71
C GLY A 188 23.41 -5.46 -15.88
N ALA A 189 22.42 -5.01 -16.63
CA ALA A 189 22.13 -3.59 -16.83
C ALA A 189 20.93 -3.16 -15.96
N ALA A 190 21.07 -2.04 -15.26
CA ALA A 190 20.01 -1.42 -14.48
C ALA A 190 19.56 -0.11 -15.14
N CYS A 191 18.27 0.00 -15.38
CA CYS A 191 17.63 1.14 -16.04
C CYS A 191 16.99 2.10 -15.03
N GLY A 192 17.08 3.39 -15.34
CA GLY A 192 16.37 4.47 -14.65
C GLY A 192 14.93 4.67 -15.12
N LEU A 193 14.28 5.69 -14.56
CA LEU A 193 12.90 6.06 -14.92
C LEU A 193 12.85 7.27 -15.85
N ARG A 194 13.64 8.32 -15.61
CA ARG A 194 13.51 9.60 -16.33
C ARG A 194 14.10 9.60 -17.73
N TRP A 195 13.61 8.76 -18.63
CA TRP A 195 14.20 8.47 -19.95
C TRP A 195 14.51 9.69 -20.83
N TYR A 196 13.87 10.83 -20.58
CA TYR A 196 14.10 12.08 -21.28
C TYR A 196 15.43 12.78 -20.91
N GLU A 197 16.08 12.42 -19.80
CA GLU A 197 17.36 13.03 -19.39
C GLU A 197 18.55 12.53 -20.23
N GLY A 198 18.41 11.43 -20.97
CA GLY A 198 19.44 10.91 -21.90
C GLY A 198 20.64 10.22 -21.25
N SER A 199 20.89 10.45 -19.96
CA SER A 199 21.82 9.68 -19.10
C SER A 199 21.06 9.00 -17.96
N THR A 200 21.71 8.12 -17.21
CA THR A 200 21.11 7.55 -15.99
C THR A 200 20.67 8.65 -15.03
N ASP A 201 19.51 8.47 -14.40
CA ASP A 201 18.97 9.34 -13.35
C ASP A 201 19.47 8.94 -11.94
N GLY A 202 20.39 7.96 -11.88
CA GLY A 202 20.97 7.43 -10.65
C GLY A 202 20.00 6.62 -9.77
N ARG A 203 18.81 6.28 -10.29
CA ARG A 203 17.77 5.55 -9.54
C ARG A 203 17.47 4.22 -10.21
N GLU A 204 17.55 3.14 -9.46
CA GLU A 204 17.17 1.80 -9.90
C GLU A 204 16.11 1.18 -8.99
N GLY A 205 15.31 0.28 -9.53
CA GLY A 205 14.29 -0.44 -8.77
C GLY A 205 13.40 -1.29 -9.66
N VAL A 206 12.56 -2.11 -9.04
CA VAL A 206 11.71 -3.08 -9.76
C VAL A 206 10.76 -2.38 -10.73
N GLY A 207 10.17 -1.25 -10.34
CA GLY A 207 9.28 -0.47 -11.22
C GLY A 207 10.01 0.07 -12.45
N GLN A 208 11.21 0.62 -12.26
CA GLN A 208 12.07 1.13 -13.34
C GLN A 208 12.49 0.02 -14.30
N GLN A 209 12.94 -1.13 -13.77
CA GLN A 209 13.32 -2.27 -14.59
C GLN A 209 12.11 -2.82 -15.37
N MET A 210 10.94 -2.92 -14.73
CA MET A 210 9.71 -3.36 -15.37
C MET A 210 9.32 -2.42 -16.51
N SER A 211 9.35 -1.10 -16.26
CA SER A 211 9.05 -0.08 -17.27
C SER A 211 9.98 -0.16 -18.47
N ALA A 212 11.29 -0.29 -18.25
CA ALA A 212 12.28 -0.41 -19.32
C ALA A 212 12.13 -1.72 -20.11
N MET A 213 11.94 -2.85 -19.41
CA MET A 213 11.72 -4.15 -20.04
C MET A 213 10.47 -4.15 -20.92
N ASP A 214 9.36 -3.61 -20.43
CA ASP A 214 8.07 -3.67 -21.11
C ASP A 214 7.99 -2.73 -22.32
N VAL A 215 8.64 -1.55 -22.28
CA VAL A 215 8.70 -0.68 -23.47
C VAL A 215 9.57 -1.28 -24.58
N MET A 216 10.67 -1.94 -24.23
CA MET A 216 11.50 -2.66 -25.21
C MET A 216 10.78 -3.90 -25.74
N GLY A 217 10.14 -4.67 -24.85
CA GLY A 217 9.36 -5.85 -25.20
C GLY A 217 8.18 -5.53 -26.12
N ALA A 218 7.54 -4.37 -25.94
CA ALA A 218 6.44 -3.91 -26.79
C ALA A 218 6.85 -3.73 -28.27
N LEU A 219 8.14 -3.54 -28.58
CA LEU A 219 8.61 -3.47 -29.97
C LEU A 219 8.53 -4.82 -30.70
N LEU A 220 8.52 -5.93 -29.95
CA LEU A 220 8.45 -7.29 -30.49
C LEU A 220 7.02 -7.70 -30.86
N VAL A 221 6.04 -6.81 -30.67
CA VAL A 221 4.61 -7.12 -30.87
C VAL A 221 4.26 -7.52 -32.29
N THR A 222 5.04 -7.09 -33.29
CA THR A 222 4.84 -7.47 -34.70
C THR A 222 5.15 -8.95 -34.97
N GLY A 223 6.10 -9.53 -34.23
CA GLY A 223 6.47 -10.95 -34.30
C GLY A 223 5.74 -11.84 -33.28
N ALA A 224 4.91 -11.25 -32.41
CA ALA A 224 4.16 -11.99 -31.41
C ALA A 224 3.03 -12.82 -32.04
N ARG A 225 2.69 -13.94 -31.39
CA ARG A 225 1.52 -14.75 -31.78
C ARG A 225 0.23 -13.97 -31.59
N ASP A 226 -0.76 -14.29 -32.40
CA ASP A 226 -2.09 -13.68 -32.26
C ASP A 226 -2.75 -14.04 -30.93
N LEU A 227 -3.59 -13.12 -30.45
CA LEU A 227 -4.39 -13.32 -29.24
C LEU A 227 -5.35 -14.50 -29.46
N VAL A 228 -5.18 -15.53 -28.64
CA VAL A 228 -6.00 -16.74 -28.67
C VAL A 228 -7.33 -16.54 -27.95
N THR A 229 -8.34 -17.33 -28.34
CA THR A 229 -9.65 -17.46 -27.71
C THR A 229 -9.87 -18.90 -27.27
N ASN A 230 -10.98 -19.20 -26.60
CA ASN A 230 -11.39 -20.58 -26.32
C ASN A 230 -11.60 -21.45 -27.59
N LYS A 231 -11.65 -20.84 -28.78
CA LYS A 231 -11.78 -21.52 -30.08
C LYS A 231 -10.53 -21.45 -30.94
N THR A 232 -9.55 -20.60 -30.61
CA THR A 232 -8.39 -20.32 -31.47
C THR A 232 -7.05 -20.60 -30.78
N GLY A 233 -6.99 -21.70 -30.03
CA GLY A 233 -5.73 -22.18 -29.42
C GLY A 233 -5.52 -21.80 -27.96
N GLY A 234 -6.54 -21.22 -27.29
CA GLY A 234 -6.54 -21.05 -25.85
C GLY A 234 -6.62 -22.41 -25.14
N THR A 235 -5.67 -22.68 -24.24
CA THR A 235 -5.58 -23.96 -23.51
C THR A 235 -6.13 -23.89 -22.08
N SER A 236 -6.39 -22.69 -21.56
CA SER A 236 -6.93 -22.49 -20.21
C SER A 236 -8.42 -22.85 -20.18
N LEU A 237 -8.81 -23.61 -19.16
CA LEU A 237 -10.20 -24.01 -18.92
C LEU A 237 -10.87 -22.99 -17.99
N GLY A 238 -12.14 -22.66 -18.28
CA GLY A 238 -12.95 -21.80 -17.42
C GLY A 238 -13.56 -22.59 -16.26
N ASP A 239 -13.83 -21.89 -15.15
CA ASP A 239 -14.61 -22.39 -14.03
C ASP A 239 -15.78 -21.43 -13.76
N TYR A 240 -16.99 -21.98 -13.73
CA TYR A 240 -18.24 -21.23 -13.61
C TYR A 240 -18.77 -21.18 -12.16
N GLY A 241 -18.18 -21.94 -11.21
CA GLY A 241 -18.74 -22.15 -9.86
C GLY A 241 -18.12 -21.35 -8.73
N ASP A 242 -16.78 -21.27 -8.63
CA ASP A 242 -16.12 -20.86 -7.37
C ASP A 242 -16.20 -19.36 -7.04
N SER A 243 -16.35 -18.49 -8.03
CA SER A 243 -16.38 -17.03 -7.81
C SER A 243 -17.68 -16.52 -7.17
N VAL A 244 -18.80 -17.22 -7.39
CA VAL A 244 -20.12 -16.85 -6.85
C VAL A 244 -20.15 -17.08 -5.34
N ASP A 245 -19.55 -18.18 -4.88
CA ASP A 245 -19.49 -18.54 -3.46
C ASP A 245 -18.58 -17.58 -2.67
N THR A 246 -17.52 -17.08 -3.31
CA THR A 246 -16.64 -16.06 -2.72
C THR A 246 -17.33 -14.70 -2.63
N ALA A 247 -18.04 -14.27 -3.67
CA ALA A 247 -18.79 -13.01 -3.63
C ALA A 247 -19.95 -13.05 -2.61
N ALA A 248 -20.58 -14.22 -2.43
CA ALA A 248 -21.58 -14.45 -1.38
C ALA A 248 -20.97 -14.41 0.02
N LYS A 249 -19.79 -15.00 0.23
CA LYS A 249 -19.03 -14.91 1.49
C LYS A 249 -18.59 -13.49 1.82
N ILE A 250 -18.17 -12.70 0.82
CA ILE A 250 -17.81 -11.29 1.00
C ILE A 250 -19.04 -10.42 1.30
N ARG A 251 -20.19 -10.75 0.70
CA ARG A 251 -21.48 -10.07 0.96
C ARG A 251 -22.21 -10.58 2.20
N GLY A 252 -21.63 -11.49 2.97
CA GLY A 252 -22.19 -11.89 4.26
C GLY A 252 -22.44 -10.63 5.09
N GLU A 253 -23.69 -10.19 5.13
CA GLU A 253 -24.14 -9.14 6.02
C GLU A 253 -23.70 -9.59 7.41
N ILE A 254 -22.89 -8.78 8.09
CA ILE A 254 -22.62 -9.02 9.50
C ILE A 254 -23.97 -8.86 10.19
N GLU A 255 -24.67 -9.97 10.38
CA GLU A 255 -25.95 -9.99 11.07
C GLU A 255 -25.65 -9.68 12.53
N VAL A 256 -25.79 -8.41 12.90
CA VAL A 256 -25.53 -7.96 14.27
C VAL A 256 -26.64 -8.53 15.15
N THR A 257 -26.35 -9.69 15.75
CA THR A 257 -27.29 -10.39 16.62
C THR A 257 -27.67 -9.53 17.83
N THR A 258 -28.87 -9.75 18.37
CA THR A 258 -29.32 -9.08 19.61
C THR A 258 -28.33 -9.30 20.76
N ALA A 259 -27.68 -10.48 20.81
CA ALA A 259 -26.61 -10.79 21.74
C ALA A 259 -25.36 -9.93 21.51
N GLY A 260 -24.94 -9.73 20.25
CA GLY A 260 -23.84 -8.84 19.89
C GLY A 260 -24.10 -7.38 20.29
N ARG A 261 -25.34 -6.90 20.11
CA ARG A 261 -25.75 -5.54 20.56
C ARG A 261 -25.74 -5.42 22.08
N ALA A 262 -26.22 -6.44 22.78
CA ALA A 262 -26.21 -6.48 24.25
C ALA A 262 -24.77 -6.49 24.80
N ALA A 263 -23.88 -7.30 24.22
CA ALA A 263 -22.48 -7.35 24.60
C ALA A 263 -21.77 -6.01 24.38
N ALA A 264 -21.98 -5.37 23.22
CA ALA A 264 -21.44 -4.05 22.93
C ALA A 264 -21.98 -2.98 23.90
N GLY A 265 -23.27 -3.03 24.24
CA GLY A 265 -23.88 -2.14 25.24
C GLY A 265 -23.29 -2.33 26.63
N MET A 266 -23.08 -3.58 27.07
CA MET A 266 -22.46 -3.88 28.37
C MET A 266 -21.00 -3.41 28.42
N LEU A 267 -20.22 -3.63 27.35
CA LEU A 267 -18.84 -3.15 27.24
C LEU A 267 -18.76 -1.62 27.29
N THR A 268 -19.67 -0.95 26.59
CA THR A 268 -19.74 0.52 26.60
C THR A 268 -20.11 1.04 27.99
N ALA A 269 -21.10 0.43 28.66
CA ALA A 269 -21.49 0.79 30.01
C ALA A 269 -20.36 0.54 31.03
N ALA A 270 -19.62 -0.56 30.88
CA ALA A 270 -18.45 -0.86 31.71
C ALA A 270 -17.34 0.17 31.49
N MET A 271 -17.02 0.54 30.25
CA MET A 271 -16.04 1.60 29.95
C MET A 271 -16.48 2.95 30.52
N CYS A 272 -17.74 3.35 30.32
CA CYS A 272 -18.27 4.59 30.90
C CYS A 272 -18.21 4.57 32.43
N GLY A 273 -18.51 3.41 33.05
CA GLY A 273 -18.41 3.22 34.50
C GLY A 273 -16.96 3.34 35.00
N LEU A 274 -16.00 2.74 34.30
CA LEU A 274 -14.57 2.85 34.62
C LEU A 274 -14.07 4.29 34.50
N VAL A 275 -14.50 5.02 33.46
CA VAL A 275 -14.18 6.44 33.30
C VAL A 275 -14.81 7.28 34.42
N ALA A 276 -16.08 7.02 34.77
CA ALA A 276 -16.75 7.72 35.86
C ALA A 276 -16.08 7.46 37.22
N LEU A 277 -15.65 6.22 37.47
CA LEU A 277 -14.87 5.86 38.66
C LEU A 277 -13.51 6.57 38.66
N ALA A 278 -12.78 6.57 37.54
CA ALA A 278 -11.51 7.28 37.43
C ALA A 278 -11.66 8.79 37.71
N VAL A 279 -12.72 9.40 37.17
CA VAL A 279 -13.03 10.82 37.42
C VAL A 279 -13.44 11.06 38.88
N TRP A 280 -14.23 10.17 39.48
CA TRP A 280 -14.60 10.25 40.91
C TRP A 280 -13.36 10.16 41.81
N PHE A 281 -12.44 9.24 41.51
CA PHE A 281 -11.19 9.10 42.24
C PHE A 281 -10.27 10.31 42.08
N MET A 282 -10.27 10.96 40.92
CA MET A 282 -9.47 12.19 40.69
C MET A 282 -10.07 13.45 41.33
N VAL A 283 -11.38 13.49 41.62
CA VAL A 283 -12.09 14.71 42.06
C VAL A 283 -12.64 14.58 43.50
N GLY A 284 -12.50 13.41 44.14
CA GLY A 284 -12.95 13.16 45.51
C GLY A 284 -12.28 14.07 46.55
N PRO A 285 -13.00 14.48 47.63
CA PRO A 285 -12.48 15.46 48.62
C PRO A 285 -11.31 14.94 49.47
N ASP A 286 -11.13 13.62 49.55
CA ASP A 286 -10.14 12.97 50.38
C ASP A 286 -9.12 12.25 49.49
N GLY A 287 -8.19 13.03 48.92
CA GLY A 287 -7.07 12.55 48.13
C GLY A 287 -6.07 11.76 48.98
N LEU A 288 -6.39 10.51 49.28
CA LEU A 288 -5.44 9.55 49.85
C LEU A 288 -4.66 8.91 48.70
N TRP A 289 -3.40 9.32 48.56
CA TRP A 289 -2.43 8.77 47.62
C TRP A 289 -2.19 7.28 47.92
N LEU A 290 -2.91 6.39 47.24
CA LEU A 290 -2.47 5.01 47.06
C LEU A 290 -1.36 5.00 46.02
N PRO A 291 -0.24 4.28 46.27
CA PRO A 291 0.86 4.21 45.32
C PRO A 291 0.34 3.59 44.02
N LEU A 292 0.85 4.13 42.92
CA LEU A 292 0.56 3.79 41.54
C LEU A 292 1.08 2.37 41.19
N SER A 293 0.58 1.33 41.85
CA SER A 293 1.02 -0.06 41.67
C SER A 293 -0.09 -1.05 41.32
N LEU A 294 -1.34 -0.59 41.10
CA LEU A 294 -2.47 -1.44 40.71
C LEU A 294 -3.29 -0.86 39.54
N LEU A 295 -2.63 -0.25 38.57
CA LEU A 295 -3.17 -0.21 37.20
C LEU A 295 -2.90 -1.59 36.59
N PRO A 296 -3.90 -2.33 36.08
CA PRO A 296 -3.61 -3.39 35.14
C PRO A 296 -3.01 -2.70 33.93
N SER A 297 -1.69 -2.78 33.81
CA SER A 297 -0.99 -2.37 32.61
C SER A 297 -1.73 -3.00 31.43
N LEU A 298 -2.28 -2.17 30.54
CA LEU A 298 -2.30 -2.55 29.14
C LEU A 298 -0.82 -2.61 28.75
N VAL A 299 -0.18 -3.74 29.05
CA VAL A 299 1.19 -4.03 28.64
C VAL A 299 1.11 -4.14 27.12
N SER A 300 1.50 -3.08 26.41
CA SER A 300 2.20 -3.30 25.16
C SER A 300 3.38 -4.19 25.52
N ALA A 301 3.43 -5.42 25.02
CA ALA A 301 4.50 -6.36 25.39
C ALA A 301 5.85 -5.70 25.11
N THR A 302 6.58 -5.36 26.16
CA THR A 302 7.92 -4.76 26.08
C THR A 302 8.88 -5.81 25.55
N CYS A 303 9.72 -5.41 24.59
CA CYS A 303 10.70 -6.28 23.97
C CYS A 303 12.08 -6.08 24.60
N TYR A 304 12.70 -7.17 25.00
CA TYR A 304 14.01 -7.24 25.63
C TYR A 304 15.03 -7.87 24.67
N CYS A 305 16.24 -7.31 24.68
CA CYS A 305 17.38 -7.72 23.86
C CYS A 305 18.59 -7.90 24.78
N GLU A 306 19.44 -8.89 24.50
CA GLU A 306 20.71 -9.05 25.20
C GLU A 306 21.83 -8.32 24.43
N ASN A 307 22.60 -7.47 25.12
CA ASN A 307 23.74 -6.76 24.54
C ASN A 307 24.91 -6.80 25.52
N ALA A 308 26.03 -7.39 25.11
CA ALA A 308 27.24 -7.57 25.93
C ALA A 308 26.95 -8.21 27.32
N GLY A 309 26.08 -9.23 27.35
CA GLY A 309 25.71 -9.95 28.57
C GLY A 309 24.76 -9.20 29.51
N GLN A 310 24.17 -8.08 29.08
CA GLN A 310 23.11 -7.37 29.81
C GLN A 310 21.79 -7.41 29.06
N ILE A 311 20.72 -7.73 29.78
CA ILE A 311 19.34 -7.67 29.27
C ILE A 311 18.88 -6.21 29.35
N VAL A 312 18.59 -5.61 28.20
CA VAL A 312 18.13 -4.24 28.07
C VAL A 312 16.83 -4.19 27.25
N GLU A 313 16.06 -3.12 27.40
CA GLU A 313 14.94 -2.85 26.51
C GLU A 313 15.48 -2.53 25.11
N CYS A 314 14.92 -3.16 24.07
CA CYS A 314 15.42 -3.01 22.71
C CYS A 314 15.22 -1.56 22.21
N GLY A 315 16.30 -0.84 21.88
CA GLY A 315 16.25 0.59 21.53
C GLY A 315 15.67 0.97 20.14
N MET A 316 15.09 0.03 19.38
CA MET A 316 14.62 0.25 18.00
C MET A 316 13.09 0.06 17.82
N ASP A 317 12.28 0.52 18.79
CA ASP A 317 10.82 0.40 18.79
C ASP A 317 10.34 -1.00 18.37
N SER A 318 11.04 -2.05 18.81
CA SER A 318 10.76 -3.41 18.37
C SER A 318 9.38 -3.85 18.87
N SER A 319 8.71 -4.65 18.04
CA SER A 319 7.33 -5.07 18.28
C SER A 319 7.20 -6.59 18.24
N PRO A 320 6.32 -7.17 19.08
CA PRO A 320 6.12 -8.61 19.10
C PRO A 320 5.53 -9.09 17.77
N CYS A 321 6.13 -10.15 17.24
CA CYS A 321 5.73 -10.80 16.02
C CYS A 321 4.41 -11.56 16.21
N SER A 322 3.50 -11.42 15.24
CA SER A 322 2.19 -12.07 15.30
C SER A 322 2.30 -13.55 14.93
N GLY A 323 2.26 -14.44 15.93
CA GLY A 323 2.26 -15.90 15.73
C GLY A 323 3.51 -16.65 16.22
N SER A 324 4.51 -15.94 16.72
CA SER A 324 5.74 -16.51 17.28
C SER A 324 5.63 -16.77 18.79
N LYS A 325 4.54 -17.37 19.27
CA LYS A 325 4.36 -17.59 20.72
C LYS A 325 5.00 -18.91 21.17
N SER A 326 5.85 -18.85 22.19
CA SER A 326 6.30 -20.04 22.94
C SER A 326 5.14 -20.61 23.77
N ASP A 327 5.31 -21.83 24.29
CA ASP A 327 4.34 -22.45 25.21
C ASP A 327 4.14 -21.64 26.51
N SER A 328 5.15 -20.86 26.89
CA SER A 328 5.14 -19.91 28.02
C SER A 328 4.47 -18.57 27.68
N GLY A 329 4.07 -18.36 26.42
CA GLY A 329 3.43 -17.13 25.94
C GLY A 329 4.39 -16.02 25.55
N VAL A 330 5.70 -16.27 25.51
CA VAL A 330 6.73 -15.31 25.08
C VAL A 330 6.70 -15.19 23.55
N SER A 331 6.86 -13.96 23.04
CA SER A 331 6.86 -13.69 21.60
C SER A 331 8.22 -13.18 21.12
N LEU A 332 8.61 -13.55 19.91
CA LEU A 332 9.76 -12.97 19.19
C LEU A 332 9.47 -11.49 18.90
N CYS A 333 10.47 -10.63 19.01
CA CYS A 333 10.39 -9.22 18.67
C CYS A 333 11.32 -8.86 17.52
N CYS A 334 10.78 -8.27 16.47
CA CYS A 334 11.54 -7.73 15.34
C CYS A 334 11.30 -6.21 15.22
N VAL A 335 12.20 -5.53 14.51
CA VAL A 335 12.05 -4.10 14.18
C VAL A 335 10.81 -3.92 13.29
N PRO A 336 9.98 -2.87 13.51
CA PRO A 336 8.80 -2.64 12.69
C PRO A 336 9.13 -2.55 11.20
N GLY A 337 8.37 -3.31 10.40
CA GLY A 337 8.54 -3.40 8.96
C GLY A 337 9.46 -4.54 8.51
N ASP A 338 10.21 -5.19 9.41
CA ASP A 338 10.97 -6.40 9.08
C ASP A 338 10.11 -7.67 9.12
N THR A 339 10.60 -8.74 8.51
CA THR A 339 9.87 -10.02 8.47
C THR A 339 10.25 -10.89 9.66
N CYS A 340 9.25 -11.32 10.42
CA CYS A 340 9.41 -12.27 11.52
C CYS A 340 9.64 -13.68 11.00
N GLY A 341 10.67 -14.36 11.49
CA GLY A 341 11.00 -15.74 11.16
C GLY A 341 10.79 -16.73 12.30
N ALA A 342 11.08 -17.99 11.99
CA ALA A 342 11.26 -19.04 13.00
C ALA A 342 12.66 -18.95 13.63
N ASP A 343 12.87 -19.67 14.73
CA ASP A 343 14.15 -19.77 15.44
C ASP A 343 14.74 -18.41 15.86
N SER A 344 13.86 -17.46 16.19
CA SER A 344 14.24 -16.12 16.68
C SER A 344 15.01 -15.24 15.69
N ILE A 345 14.93 -15.57 14.39
CA ILE A 345 15.56 -14.80 13.31
C ILE A 345 14.56 -13.81 12.70
N CYS A 346 15.02 -12.57 12.49
CA CYS A 346 14.33 -11.52 11.76
C CYS A 346 15.06 -11.24 10.43
N HIS A 347 14.31 -10.90 9.39
CA HIS A 347 14.85 -10.57 8.06
C HIS A 347 14.59 -9.09 7.72
N PHE A 348 15.64 -8.36 7.35
CA PHE A 348 15.56 -6.95 6.98
C PHE A 348 14.74 -6.80 5.69
N THR A 349 13.68 -5.98 5.71
CA THR A 349 12.97 -5.62 4.47
C THR A 349 13.62 -4.45 3.74
N ARG A 350 14.62 -3.81 4.36
CA ARG A 350 15.41 -2.69 3.84
C ARG A 350 16.85 -3.12 3.61
N ARG A 351 17.50 -2.59 2.57
CA ARG A 351 18.95 -2.81 2.39
C ARG A 351 19.72 -1.98 3.41
N VAL A 352 20.51 -2.66 4.24
CA VAL A 352 21.44 -2.03 5.18
C VAL A 352 22.85 -2.31 4.65
N GLU A 353 23.66 -1.27 4.48
CA GLU A 353 25.06 -1.42 4.04
C GLU A 353 25.82 -2.31 5.04
N ASN A 354 26.60 -3.25 4.50
CA ASN A 354 27.40 -4.23 5.26
C ASN A 354 26.60 -5.17 6.20
N ALA A 355 25.28 -5.32 6.02
CA ALA A 355 24.48 -6.33 6.70
C ALA A 355 24.31 -7.59 5.83
N SER A 356 24.09 -8.73 6.48
CA SER A 356 23.80 -10.02 5.84
C SER A 356 22.35 -10.15 5.33
N GLY A 357 21.45 -9.26 5.74
CA GLY A 357 20.00 -9.37 5.50
C GLY A 357 19.22 -10.05 6.63
N PHE A 358 19.90 -10.63 7.62
CA PHE A 358 19.27 -11.32 8.76
C PHE A 358 19.90 -10.92 10.09
N TYR A 359 19.09 -10.91 11.15
CA TYR A 359 19.53 -10.63 12.51
C TYR A 359 18.72 -11.45 13.53
N LEU A 360 19.28 -11.65 14.72
CA LEU A 360 18.57 -12.23 15.86
C LEU A 360 17.67 -11.17 16.50
N GLY A 361 16.38 -11.50 16.65
CA GLY A 361 15.39 -10.63 17.28
C GLY A 361 15.53 -10.54 18.80
N GLY A 362 14.70 -9.71 19.42
CA GLY A 362 14.50 -9.74 20.88
C GLY A 362 13.37 -10.68 21.27
N CYS A 363 13.00 -10.71 22.54
CA CYS A 363 11.82 -11.44 23.00
C CYS A 363 11.07 -10.66 24.08
N THR A 364 9.83 -11.05 24.37
CA THR A 364 9.03 -10.38 25.42
C THR A 364 9.30 -10.88 26.84
N ASP A 365 10.32 -11.70 27.06
CA ASP A 365 10.70 -12.21 28.39
C ASP A 365 11.78 -11.31 29.03
N PRO A 366 11.47 -10.63 30.15
CA PRO A 366 12.43 -9.78 30.86
C PRO A 366 13.59 -10.56 31.49
N THR A 367 13.46 -11.88 31.65
CA THR A 367 14.51 -12.74 32.22
C THR A 367 15.40 -13.38 31.15
N PHE A 368 14.99 -13.28 29.88
CA PHE A 368 15.67 -13.85 28.73
C PHE A 368 15.99 -15.35 28.87
N GLN A 369 15.15 -16.09 29.61
CA GLN A 369 15.31 -17.53 29.88
C GLN A 369 14.43 -18.40 28.96
N ASP A 370 13.43 -17.80 28.32
CA ASP A 370 12.58 -18.51 27.37
C ASP A 370 13.40 -18.99 26.15
N PRO A 371 13.18 -20.23 25.66
CA PRO A 371 13.88 -20.76 24.48
C PRO A 371 13.74 -19.92 23.20
N LEU A 372 12.71 -19.07 23.13
CA LEU A 372 12.50 -18.13 22.02
C LEU A 372 13.36 -16.87 22.14
N CYS A 373 14.00 -16.60 23.28
CA CYS A 373 14.97 -15.54 23.44
C CYS A 373 16.34 -16.02 22.91
N PRO A 374 16.91 -15.37 21.88
CA PRO A 374 18.15 -15.84 21.30
C PRO A 374 19.34 -15.46 22.20
N GLY A 375 19.91 -16.44 22.89
CA GLY A 375 21.15 -16.27 23.67
C GLY A 375 22.43 -16.40 22.85
N GLN A 376 22.33 -16.44 21.52
CA GLN A 376 23.47 -16.46 20.61
C GLN A 376 23.84 -15.03 20.23
N CYS A 377 25.14 -14.80 19.94
CA CYS A 377 25.67 -13.48 19.61
C CYS A 377 25.59 -12.44 20.74
N SER A 378 25.33 -12.84 21.99
CA SER A 378 25.18 -11.96 23.16
C SER A 378 26.44 -11.15 23.52
N GLU A 379 27.62 -11.59 23.04
CA GLU A 379 28.89 -10.86 23.21
C GLU A 379 29.17 -9.85 22.08
N SER A 380 28.38 -9.89 20.99
CA SER A 380 28.52 -8.97 19.86
C SER A 380 27.69 -7.70 20.07
N LEU A 381 28.20 -6.57 19.59
CA LEU A 381 27.49 -5.28 19.65
C LEU A 381 26.29 -5.20 18.68
N THR A 382 26.14 -6.18 17.78
CA THR A 382 24.95 -6.29 16.92
C THR A 382 24.45 -7.72 16.82
N SER A 383 23.16 -7.84 16.53
CA SER A 383 22.47 -9.11 16.32
C SER A 383 22.52 -9.62 14.87
N ASP A 384 23.27 -8.98 13.97
CA ASP A 384 23.38 -9.40 12.56
C ASP A 384 24.05 -10.77 12.44
N ILE A 385 23.46 -11.66 11.63
CA ILE A 385 23.91 -13.04 11.44
C ILE A 385 24.04 -13.39 9.98
N VAL A 386 25.06 -14.18 9.61
CA VAL A 386 25.30 -14.65 8.24
C VAL A 386 25.16 -16.15 8.15
N TYR A 387 24.54 -16.62 7.07
CA TYR A 387 24.37 -18.06 6.79
C TYR A 387 25.49 -18.58 5.90
N ASN A 388 26.11 -19.69 6.30
CA ASN A 388 27.08 -20.40 5.47
C ASN A 388 26.44 -21.62 4.79
N PRO A 389 26.20 -21.58 3.46
CA PRO A 389 25.54 -22.67 2.75
C PRO A 389 26.40 -23.95 2.64
N SER A 390 27.71 -23.87 2.90
CA SER A 390 28.60 -25.04 2.83
C SER A 390 28.55 -25.87 4.11
N THR A 391 28.29 -25.24 5.25
CA THR A 391 28.23 -25.89 6.56
C THR A 391 26.82 -26.00 7.11
N ASN A 392 25.84 -25.32 6.50
CA ASN A 392 24.45 -25.19 6.94
C ASN A 392 24.32 -24.60 8.37
N LEU A 393 25.22 -23.69 8.72
CA LEU A 393 25.26 -23.04 10.03
C LEU A 393 25.14 -21.52 9.86
N TRP A 394 24.52 -20.89 10.86
CA TRP A 394 24.53 -19.44 11.05
C TRP A 394 25.71 -19.04 11.93
N SER A 395 26.24 -17.86 11.69
CA SER A 395 27.30 -17.24 12.50
C SER A 395 26.98 -15.78 12.77
N CYS A 396 27.42 -15.27 13.91
CA CYS A 396 27.34 -13.83 14.19
C CYS A 396 28.30 -13.05 13.28
N CYS A 397 27.89 -11.89 12.79
CA CYS A 397 28.81 -11.02 12.07
C CYS A 397 29.90 -10.46 13.00
N GLY A 398 31.14 -10.40 12.51
CA GLY A 398 32.29 -9.94 13.28
C GLY A 398 32.50 -8.42 13.24
N TYR A 399 33.45 -7.96 14.06
CA TYR A 399 33.84 -6.55 14.19
C TYR A 399 35.35 -6.33 14.02
N PRO A 400 35.94 -6.68 12.86
CA PRO A 400 37.33 -6.35 12.62
C PRO A 400 37.52 -4.83 12.69
N ASN A 401 38.42 -4.37 13.57
CA ASN A 401 38.75 -2.96 13.79
C ASN A 401 37.56 -2.06 14.21
N GLY A 402 36.56 -2.62 14.90
CA GLY A 402 35.41 -1.86 15.41
C GLY A 402 34.36 -1.50 14.35
N THR A 403 34.49 -2.02 13.12
CA THR A 403 33.47 -1.87 12.06
C THR A 403 32.79 -3.21 11.80
N LYS A 404 31.46 -3.21 11.65
CA LYS A 404 30.66 -4.40 11.37
C LYS A 404 31.07 -5.01 10.02
N SER A 405 31.42 -6.30 10.01
CA SER A 405 31.71 -7.07 8.80
C SER A 405 31.07 -8.46 8.89
N CYS A 406 30.12 -8.75 8.01
CA CYS A 406 29.55 -10.10 7.87
C CYS A 406 30.40 -11.00 6.95
N GLN A 407 31.46 -10.47 6.35
CA GLN A 407 32.44 -11.22 5.57
C GLN A 407 33.48 -11.93 6.45
N ASP A 408 33.66 -11.44 7.69
CA ASP A 408 34.54 -12.03 8.71
C ASP A 408 33.71 -12.42 9.95
N PRO A 409 32.88 -13.48 9.87
CA PRO A 409 32.02 -13.89 10.98
C PRO A 409 32.81 -14.43 12.18
N THR A 410 32.17 -14.40 13.36
CA THR A 410 32.72 -14.98 14.58
C THR A 410 32.77 -16.50 14.52
N SER A 411 33.54 -17.14 15.41
CA SER A 411 33.55 -18.60 15.57
C SER A 411 32.25 -19.16 16.16
N ASP A 412 31.44 -18.31 16.79
CA ASP A 412 30.14 -18.71 17.34
C ASP A 412 29.18 -19.05 16.21
N THR A 413 28.82 -20.33 16.15
CA THR A 413 27.95 -20.91 15.12
C THR A 413 26.77 -21.60 15.76
N PHE A 414 25.62 -21.56 15.09
CA PHE A 414 24.41 -22.23 15.57
C PHE A 414 23.55 -22.77 14.41
N LEU A 415 22.72 -23.75 14.72
CA LEU A 415 21.75 -24.34 13.80
C LEU A 415 20.41 -23.62 13.93
N ALA A 416 19.86 -23.18 12.80
CA ALA A 416 18.52 -22.61 12.69
C ALA A 416 18.02 -22.80 11.25
N ILE A 417 16.77 -22.42 10.99
CA ILE A 417 16.17 -22.49 9.66
C ILE A 417 17.04 -21.83 8.58
N SER A 418 17.21 -22.51 7.43
CA SER A 418 17.97 -21.98 6.29
C SER A 418 17.23 -20.81 5.63
N PRO A 419 17.93 -19.82 5.06
CA PRO A 419 17.30 -18.69 4.35
C PRO A 419 16.27 -19.11 3.28
N ASP A 420 16.54 -20.19 2.55
CA ASP A 420 15.65 -20.71 1.49
C ASP A 420 14.30 -21.25 2.00
N LYS A 421 14.22 -21.52 3.31
CA LYS A 421 13.03 -22.04 3.97
C LYS A 421 12.33 -20.99 4.82
N PHE A 422 12.81 -19.74 4.79
CA PHE A 422 12.27 -18.66 5.61
C PHE A 422 10.84 -18.34 5.15
N PRO A 423 9.80 -18.64 5.97
CA PRO A 423 8.44 -18.39 5.59
C PRO A 423 8.17 -16.89 5.74
N GLY A 424 7.84 -16.20 4.65
CA GLY A 424 7.48 -14.77 4.68
C GLY A 424 6.12 -14.51 5.33
N THR A 425 5.94 -14.85 6.61
CA THR A 425 4.63 -14.79 7.27
C THR A 425 4.70 -14.21 8.68
N ALA A 426 4.40 -12.91 8.77
CA ALA A 426 3.68 -12.20 9.84
C ALA A 426 4.22 -10.77 9.94
N ILE A 427 3.39 -9.80 9.55
CA ILE A 427 3.64 -8.38 9.76
C ILE A 427 3.29 -8.06 11.22
N PRO A 428 4.11 -7.31 11.98
CA PRO A 428 3.76 -6.89 13.34
C PRO A 428 2.44 -6.11 13.33
N SER A 429 1.44 -6.60 14.06
CA SER A 429 0.11 -6.01 14.15
C SER A 429 -0.13 -5.42 15.53
N SER A 430 -0.62 -4.18 15.58
CA SER A 430 -0.89 -3.41 16.79
C SER A 430 -2.26 -3.68 17.43
N THR A 431 -2.88 -4.85 17.23
CA THR A 431 -4.21 -5.18 17.80
C THR A 431 -4.37 -6.67 18.13
N PRO A 432 -4.99 -7.03 19.27
CA PRO A 432 -5.16 -8.43 19.67
C PRO A 432 -6.43 -9.02 19.05
N SER A 433 -6.35 -10.25 18.54
CA SER A 433 -7.53 -11.06 18.22
C SER A 433 -7.29 -12.54 18.51
N SER A 434 -8.28 -13.13 19.14
CA SER A 434 -8.40 -14.48 19.69
C SER A 434 -8.39 -15.59 18.64
N SER A 435 -7.70 -16.68 18.94
CA SER A 435 -7.57 -17.89 18.11
C SER A 435 -8.74 -18.86 18.30
N SER A 436 -9.25 -19.39 17.19
CA SER A 436 -10.03 -20.64 17.14
C SER A 436 -9.22 -21.68 16.37
N SER A 437 -8.95 -22.81 17.01
CA SER A 437 -8.15 -23.92 16.50
C SER A 437 -8.97 -24.89 15.65
N SER A 438 -8.43 -25.31 14.51
CA SER A 438 -8.87 -26.53 13.81
C SER A 438 -7.65 -27.29 13.31
N SER A 439 -7.42 -28.45 13.91
CA SER A 439 -6.40 -29.44 13.58
C SER A 439 -6.78 -30.27 12.37
N SER A 440 -5.87 -30.45 11.41
CA SER A 440 -5.97 -31.51 10.39
C SER A 440 -4.66 -32.31 10.32
N SER A 441 -4.79 -33.59 10.66
CA SER A 441 -3.78 -34.65 10.64
C SER A 441 -3.38 -35.05 9.22
N SER A 442 -2.10 -35.30 9.01
CA SER A 442 -1.49 -35.85 7.80
C SER A 442 -1.46 -37.38 7.81
N THR A 443 -1.68 -38.01 6.65
CA THR A 443 -1.32 -39.41 6.38
C THR A 443 -0.42 -39.48 5.15
N PRO A 444 0.64 -40.31 5.13
CA PRO A 444 1.63 -40.32 4.07
C PRO A 444 1.23 -41.17 2.85
N LEU A 445 1.69 -40.73 1.69
CA LEU A 445 1.54 -41.35 0.37
C LEU A 445 2.72 -42.32 0.11
N SER A 446 2.44 -43.56 -0.26
CA SER A 446 3.44 -44.51 -0.78
C SER A 446 3.53 -44.44 -2.30
N THR A 447 4.78 -44.44 -2.76
CA THR A 447 5.28 -44.46 -4.12
C THR A 447 5.14 -45.82 -4.80
N THR A 448 4.92 -45.85 -6.12
CA THR A 448 5.52 -46.84 -7.04
C THR A 448 5.46 -46.32 -8.49
N PRO A 449 6.48 -46.62 -9.33
CA PRO A 449 6.58 -46.12 -10.71
C PRO A 449 6.14 -47.18 -11.74
N SER A 450 5.73 -46.76 -12.94
CA SER A 450 5.69 -47.62 -14.13
C SER A 450 5.73 -46.82 -15.43
N THR A 451 6.38 -47.42 -16.41
CA THR A 451 6.97 -46.87 -17.62
C THR A 451 6.04 -46.93 -18.85
N SER A 452 6.37 -46.08 -19.83
CA SER A 452 5.91 -45.92 -21.23
C SER A 452 5.10 -47.02 -21.97
N THR A 453 4.20 -46.57 -22.87
CA THR A 453 4.18 -46.95 -24.32
C THR A 453 3.12 -46.17 -25.15
N ASN A 454 3.30 -46.22 -26.47
CA ASN A 454 2.81 -45.32 -27.53
C ASN A 454 1.49 -45.72 -28.24
N SER A 455 0.77 -44.69 -28.73
CA SER A 455 -0.03 -44.59 -29.98
C SER A 455 -1.44 -45.24 -30.06
N PRO A 456 -2.25 -45.01 -31.14
CA PRO A 456 -3.36 -44.03 -31.15
C PRO A 456 -4.72 -44.67 -31.50
N SER A 457 -5.86 -44.00 -31.26
CA SER A 457 -7.12 -44.28 -32.00
C SER A 457 -8.25 -43.27 -31.73
N SER A 458 -9.12 -43.22 -32.74
CA SER A 458 -10.14 -42.25 -33.12
C SER A 458 -11.42 -42.18 -32.26
N ALA A 459 -12.01 -40.98 -32.27
CA ALA A 459 -13.43 -40.62 -32.36
C ALA A 459 -14.51 -41.42 -31.60
N SER A 460 -15.26 -40.74 -30.73
CA SER A 460 -16.74 -40.64 -30.81
C SER A 460 -17.31 -39.70 -29.74
N THR A 461 -18.19 -38.81 -30.20
CA THR A 461 -19.02 -37.87 -29.44
C THR A 461 -20.11 -38.60 -28.63
N PRO A 462 -20.51 -38.04 -27.47
CA PRO A 462 -21.95 -38.01 -27.15
C PRO A 462 -22.45 -36.60 -26.70
N PRO A 463 -23.78 -36.37 -26.73
CA PRO A 463 -24.39 -35.05 -26.70
C PRO A 463 -24.68 -34.49 -25.30
N PHE A 464 -24.84 -33.17 -25.26
CA PHE A 464 -25.37 -32.35 -24.16
C PHE A 464 -26.71 -32.83 -23.57
N PRO A 465 -26.95 -32.61 -22.27
CA PRO A 465 -28.28 -32.37 -21.74
C PRO A 465 -28.53 -30.87 -21.48
N GLU A 466 -29.61 -30.40 -22.08
CA GLU A 466 -30.28 -29.11 -21.94
C GLU A 466 -31.23 -29.14 -20.73
N GLN A 467 -31.06 -28.24 -19.74
CA GLN A 467 -32.05 -27.90 -18.69
C GLN A 467 -31.62 -26.58 -18.04
N SER A 468 -32.44 -25.67 -17.52
CA SER A 468 -33.85 -25.28 -17.65
C SER A 468 -33.90 -23.93 -16.91
N ILE A 469 -34.56 -22.93 -17.49
CA ILE A 469 -34.65 -21.58 -16.93
C ILE A 469 -35.66 -21.57 -15.77
N THR A 470 -35.22 -21.24 -14.56
CA THR A 470 -36.13 -20.87 -13.46
C THR A 470 -36.13 -19.36 -13.29
N THR A 471 -37.25 -18.73 -13.67
CA THR A 471 -37.57 -17.32 -13.46
C THR A 471 -37.83 -17.00 -11.98
N LEU A 472 -37.15 -15.99 -11.44
CA LEU A 472 -37.46 -15.35 -10.15
C LEU A 472 -38.37 -14.12 -10.37
N PRO A 473 -39.35 -13.83 -9.49
CA PRO A 473 -40.25 -12.68 -9.61
C PRO A 473 -39.62 -11.38 -9.07
N PRO A 474 -40.16 -10.19 -9.42
CA PRO A 474 -39.55 -8.89 -9.14
C PRO A 474 -39.78 -8.41 -7.68
N PRO A 475 -38.93 -7.51 -7.15
CA PRO A 475 -39.08 -7.01 -5.79
C PRO A 475 -40.18 -5.94 -5.70
N SER A 476 -41.10 -6.11 -4.76
CA SER A 476 -42.06 -5.12 -4.31
C SER A 476 -41.38 -4.06 -3.43
N GLN A 477 -41.75 -2.80 -3.67
CA GLN A 477 -41.36 -1.63 -2.89
C GLN A 477 -41.83 -1.73 -1.42
N GLU A 478 -40.97 -1.37 -0.47
CA GLU A 478 -41.38 -1.01 0.89
C GLU A 478 -41.13 0.47 1.19
N LYS A 479 -42.20 1.07 1.73
CA LYS A 479 -42.33 2.43 2.23
C LYS A 479 -41.51 2.62 3.51
N SER A 480 -41.04 3.84 3.68
CA SER A 480 -40.46 4.39 4.90
C SER A 480 -41.35 4.20 6.14
N THR A 481 -40.82 3.52 7.16
CA THR A 481 -41.35 3.56 8.52
C THR A 481 -40.28 4.10 9.46
N GLY A 482 -40.68 5.09 10.28
CA GLY A 482 -39.81 5.82 11.20
C GLY A 482 -39.10 4.96 12.23
N LEU A 483 -38.08 5.56 12.86
CA LEU A 483 -37.21 4.89 13.82
C LEU A 483 -38.00 4.25 14.98
N SER A 484 -37.67 2.99 15.25
CA SER A 484 -38.21 2.19 16.35
C SER A 484 -38.07 2.90 17.70
N THR A 485 -39.09 2.76 18.54
CA THR A 485 -39.23 3.31 19.90
C THR A 485 -37.99 3.08 20.78
N GLY A 486 -37.21 2.03 20.52
CA GLY A 486 -35.95 1.75 21.23
C GLY A 486 -34.81 2.72 20.93
N VAL A 487 -34.76 3.30 19.71
CA VAL A 487 -33.71 4.27 19.33
C VAL A 487 -33.98 5.64 19.96
N GLN A 488 -35.25 6.03 20.13
CA GLN A 488 -35.61 7.27 20.83
C GLN A 488 -35.24 7.24 22.32
N VAL A 489 -35.35 6.08 22.97
CA VAL A 489 -35.00 5.95 24.40
C VAL A 489 -33.48 5.90 24.60
N GLY A 490 -32.72 5.24 23.72
CA GLY A 490 -31.26 5.16 23.81
C GLY A 490 -30.54 6.51 23.62
N ILE A 491 -31.00 7.32 22.67
CA ILE A 491 -30.44 8.67 22.43
C ILE A 491 -30.82 9.61 23.59
N GLY A 492 -32.03 9.49 24.13
CA GLY A 492 -32.49 10.32 25.24
C GLY A 492 -31.66 10.15 26.53
N VAL A 493 -31.24 8.92 26.86
CA VAL A 493 -30.44 8.64 28.05
C VAL A 493 -28.99 9.11 27.88
N ALA A 494 -28.38 8.89 26.71
CA ALA A 494 -27.00 9.33 26.45
C ALA A 494 -26.87 10.87 26.44
N CYS A 495 -27.84 11.58 25.84
CA CYS A 495 -27.86 13.04 25.85
C CYS A 495 -28.09 13.63 27.25
N ALA A 496 -28.94 12.99 28.07
CA ALA A 496 -29.18 13.45 29.45
C ALA A 496 -27.94 13.29 30.34
N VAL A 497 -27.22 12.17 30.22
CA VAL A 497 -25.98 11.94 30.99
C VAL A 497 -24.86 12.89 30.55
N ALA A 498 -24.71 13.15 29.24
CA ALA A 498 -23.75 14.12 28.73
C ALA A 498 -24.06 15.56 29.19
N ALA A 499 -25.34 15.96 29.19
CA ALA A 499 -25.76 17.28 29.65
C ALA A 499 -25.49 17.50 31.15
N ILE A 500 -25.72 16.48 31.98
CA ILE A 500 -25.44 16.53 33.43
C ILE A 500 -23.93 16.61 33.68
N ALA A 501 -23.12 15.86 32.92
CA ALA A 501 -21.66 15.92 33.02
C ALA A 501 -21.10 17.30 32.64
N ILE A 502 -21.60 17.89 31.55
CA ILE A 502 -21.20 19.25 31.11
C ILE A 502 -21.62 20.29 32.15
N ALA A 503 -22.84 20.21 32.69
CA ALA A 503 -23.30 21.11 33.75
C ALA A 503 -22.44 21.02 35.03
N GLY A 504 -22.00 19.80 35.40
CA GLY A 504 -21.08 19.59 36.51
C GLY A 504 -19.70 20.23 36.30
N VAL A 505 -19.14 20.11 35.09
CA VAL A 505 -17.86 20.74 34.73
C VAL A 505 -17.97 22.27 34.74
N VAL A 506 -19.04 22.83 34.18
CA VAL A 506 -19.28 24.29 34.19
C VAL A 506 -19.43 24.81 35.62
N PHE A 507 -20.16 24.12 36.48
CA PHE A 507 -20.32 24.49 37.89
C PHE A 507 -18.98 24.49 38.64
N LEU A 508 -18.11 23.51 38.38
CA LEU A 508 -16.77 23.43 38.98
C LEU A 508 -15.83 24.55 38.50
N LEU A 509 -15.90 24.92 37.22
CA LEU A 509 -15.13 26.06 36.69
C LEU A 509 -15.61 27.39 37.29
N MET A 510 -16.91 27.57 37.47
CA MET A 510 -17.47 28.76 38.13
C MET A 510 -17.10 28.81 39.62
N ARG A 511 -17.07 27.67 40.31
CA ARG A 511 -16.62 27.57 41.71
C ARG A 511 -15.13 27.87 41.86
N ARG A 512 -14.29 27.43 40.91
CA ARG A 512 -12.86 27.78 40.88
C ARG A 512 -12.61 29.26 40.65
N ARG A 513 -13.40 29.94 39.80
CA ARG A 513 -13.32 31.42 39.65
C ARG A 513 -13.66 32.15 40.94
N LYS A 514 -14.68 31.69 41.69
CA LYS A 514 -15.06 32.28 42.99
C LYS A 514 -14.02 32.09 44.10
N SER A 515 -13.22 31.03 44.05
CA SER A 515 -12.09 30.84 44.96
C SER A 515 -10.87 31.69 44.59
N TYR A 516 -10.72 32.08 43.33
CA TYR A 516 -9.65 32.98 42.88
C TYR A 516 -9.87 34.44 43.31
N GLU A 517 -11.13 34.87 43.47
CA GLU A 517 -11.47 36.22 43.97
C GLU A 517 -11.28 36.39 45.50
N LYS A 518 -11.07 35.30 46.25
CA LYS A 518 -10.92 35.35 47.72
C LYS A 518 -9.48 35.17 48.22
N GLY A 519 -8.49 35.16 47.33
CA GLY A 519 -7.11 34.79 47.69
C GLY A 519 -6.04 35.62 46.99
N THR A 520 -6.09 36.96 47.03
CA THR A 520 -4.87 37.78 46.91
C THR A 520 -5.07 39.14 47.57
N GLN A 521 -4.53 39.28 48.78
CA GLN A 521 -4.27 40.56 49.44
C GLN A 521 -2.85 40.98 49.07
N MET A 522 -2.69 42.16 48.48
CA MET A 522 -1.40 42.75 48.07
C MET A 522 -0.45 43.02 49.26
N PRO A 523 0.87 42.94 49.04
CA PRO A 523 1.82 43.89 49.58
C PRO A 523 2.24 44.93 48.54
N GLN A 524 2.56 46.10 49.05
CA GLN A 524 2.77 47.39 48.40
C GLN A 524 4.19 47.54 47.80
N GLU A 525 4.25 48.30 46.69
CA GLU A 525 5.39 49.04 46.09
C GLU A 525 6.81 48.43 46.11
N LEU A 526 7.29 48.07 44.91
CA LEU A 526 8.70 48.28 44.55
C LEU A 526 8.77 48.98 43.19
N ASP A 527 9.49 50.08 43.22
CA ASP A 527 9.64 51.14 42.22
C ASP A 527 10.09 50.65 40.83
N THR A 528 9.34 51.01 39.79
CA THR A 528 9.55 50.55 38.40
C THR A 528 10.23 51.59 37.53
N GLU A 529 11.22 52.31 38.07
CA GLU A 529 12.00 53.29 37.31
C GLU A 529 13.40 52.81 36.89
N LYS A 530 13.81 51.58 37.23
CA LYS A 530 15.20 51.11 37.00
C LYS A 530 15.42 50.00 35.96
N TYR A 531 14.42 49.61 35.19
CA TYR A 531 14.58 48.52 34.20
C TYR A 531 13.99 48.82 32.80
N ARG A 532 13.87 50.09 32.43
CA ARG A 532 13.39 50.51 31.10
C ARG A 532 14.49 50.92 30.10
N ASP A 533 15.76 50.81 30.45
CA ASP A 533 16.85 51.40 29.65
C ASP A 533 17.87 50.43 29.03
N GLN A 534 17.64 49.11 28.98
CA GLN A 534 18.66 48.17 28.45
C GLN A 534 18.33 47.39 27.16
N TYR A 535 17.16 47.57 26.54
CA TYR A 535 16.92 47.04 25.19
C TYR A 535 16.15 48.03 24.32
N ARG A 536 16.78 49.17 24.05
CA ARG A 536 16.41 50.06 22.94
C ARG A 536 17.25 49.69 21.72
N VAL A 537 16.68 48.90 20.80
CA VAL A 537 17.30 48.64 19.50
C VAL A 537 17.15 49.91 18.64
N PRO A 538 18.23 50.46 18.03
CA PRO A 538 18.14 51.71 17.28
C PRO A 538 17.44 51.56 15.93
N ASN A 539 16.66 52.58 15.57
CA ASN A 539 16.10 52.81 14.23
C ASN A 539 17.21 52.90 13.18
N ARG A 540 17.03 52.21 12.04
CA ARG A 540 17.80 52.48 10.81
C ARG A 540 17.25 53.74 10.14
N PRO A 541 18.11 54.63 9.61
CA PRO A 541 17.66 55.75 8.80
C PRO A 541 17.29 55.29 7.38
N GLU A 542 16.18 55.83 6.88
CA GLU A 542 15.82 55.86 5.46
C GLU A 542 16.91 56.59 4.67
N LEU A 543 17.32 56.04 3.52
CA LEU A 543 18.07 56.78 2.52
C LEU A 543 17.29 56.77 1.21
N ASP A 544 17.10 58.00 0.74
CA ASP A 544 16.34 58.48 -0.40
C ASP A 544 16.87 57.96 -1.75
N GLY A 545 15.96 57.81 -2.71
CA GLY A 545 16.24 57.26 -4.02
C GLY A 545 16.80 58.31 -4.99
N THR A 546 17.79 57.92 -5.79
CA THR A 546 18.07 58.55 -7.09
C THR A 546 18.64 57.51 -8.07
N MET A 547 17.90 57.27 -9.16
CA MET A 547 18.34 56.54 -10.36
C MET A 547 19.33 57.38 -11.17
N ILE A 548 20.37 56.76 -11.77
CA ILE A 548 20.85 56.98 -13.17
C ILE A 548 21.60 55.68 -13.62
N PRO A 549 21.47 55.22 -14.89
CA PRO A 549 21.93 53.91 -15.36
C PRO A 549 23.33 53.93 -16.00
N ALA A 550 23.97 52.77 -16.11
CA ALA A 550 25.19 52.59 -16.92
C ALA A 550 25.15 51.32 -17.77
N GLU A 551 25.36 51.57 -19.06
CA GLU A 551 25.43 50.70 -20.23
C GLU A 551 26.61 49.70 -20.24
N LEU A 552 26.33 48.54 -20.85
CA LEU A 552 27.06 47.86 -21.94
C LEU A 552 28.59 48.08 -22.11
N SER A 553 29.37 47.00 -22.04
CA SER A 553 30.36 46.53 -23.06
C SER A 553 31.17 45.34 -22.49
N SER A 554 31.08 44.14 -23.06
CA SER A 554 31.79 43.62 -24.24
C SER A 554 33.16 42.97 -23.93
N ALA A 555 33.21 41.67 -24.21
CA ALA A 555 34.33 40.86 -24.73
C ALA A 555 35.66 40.77 -23.94
N ARG A 556 36.04 39.52 -23.58
CA ARG A 556 37.12 38.80 -24.31
C ARG A 556 37.40 37.35 -23.87
N LYS A 557 37.44 36.51 -24.92
CA LYS A 557 38.45 35.50 -25.29
C LYS A 557 38.68 34.24 -24.44
N VAL A 558 38.16 33.16 -25.05
CA VAL A 558 38.83 31.89 -25.39
C VAL A 558 40.37 31.97 -25.46
N SER A 559 41.02 30.98 -24.85
CA SER A 559 42.36 30.51 -25.22
C SER A 559 42.37 28.98 -25.27
N GLU A 560 42.50 28.43 -26.47
CA GLU A 560 43.15 27.14 -26.74
C GLU A 560 44.67 27.27 -26.52
N LEU A 561 45.33 26.20 -26.08
CA LEU A 561 46.58 25.68 -26.68
C LEU A 561 47.05 24.38 -25.99
N ASP A 562 46.85 23.28 -26.73
CA ASP A 562 47.71 22.11 -26.97
C ASP A 562 48.83 21.70 -26.00
N ALA A 563 48.80 20.41 -25.65
CA ALA A 563 49.91 19.46 -25.81
C ALA A 563 49.36 18.02 -25.95
#